data_AF-A0A9E4F0T8-F1
#
_entry.id   AF-A0A9E4F0T8-F1
#
_cell.length_a   1.000
_cell.length_b   1.000
_cell.length_c   1.000
_cell.angle_alpha   90.00
_cell.angle_beta   90.00
_cell.angle_gamma   90.00
#
_symmetry.space_group_name_H-M   'P 1'
#
loop_
_entity.id
_entity.type
_entity.pdbx_description
1 polymer ?
#
loop_
_entity_poly.entity_id
_entity_poly.type
_entity_poly.pdbx_seq_one_letter_code
_entity_poly.pdbx_strand_id
1 'polypeptide(L)'
;WSLVRHRDGAERTVLTAIAAGATPAELADLLITAQTDRYYADRGHSLDFINKAMECLDTIGWRHAEAILPTVVKTMVTARGEEEANAWRHPLDLVPLLEAAFAELPELFRKGGKTKGVWRDHRALAGAILGEEAGPIIAAINAAIAAGARPTDLSRALAYAAAIRVARFGTSNEFSDWNAALHAFTYANALHQVLKRITAEGMAPPEAHGNVVRGVFHGAMAVYTNRFLNVPPARLPEEEPAALAQLPGDATALRRGLLDVMDRQQQVQPAARLVARYLNQGHDPADIIATLGHALLREDASFHMFQMYEAGVQQYREWAGEPEGGHILIAVTRFLAAHSPTQRARHQTATIARRLHRGDSVHESEGGDAADPDALSDSAAK
;
A
#
# COMPACT_ATOMS: atom_id res chain seq x y z
N TRP A 1 -0.76 -28.17 2.41
CA TRP A 1 0.69 -28.16 2.06
C TRP A 1 1.43 -26.97 2.65
N SER A 2 0.78 -25.81 2.80
CA SER A 2 1.39 -24.59 3.36
C SER A 2 1.86 -24.83 4.79
N LEU A 3 0.97 -25.35 5.65
CA LEU A 3 1.25 -25.66 7.06
C LEU A 3 2.48 -26.55 7.28
N VAL A 4 2.62 -27.61 6.47
CA VAL A 4 3.76 -28.57 6.53
C VAL A 4 4.97 -28.14 5.69
N ARG A 5 4.98 -26.92 5.14
CA ARG A 5 6.10 -26.32 4.38
C ARG A 5 6.56 -27.14 3.18
N HIS A 6 5.65 -27.88 2.54
CA HIS A 6 5.98 -28.83 1.48
C HIS A 6 5.95 -28.18 0.09
N ARG A 7 7.08 -27.58 -0.32
CA ARG A 7 7.22 -26.79 -1.57
C ARG A 7 6.76 -27.53 -2.82
N ASP A 8 7.31 -28.71 -3.11
CA ASP A 8 7.05 -29.40 -4.39
C ASP A 8 5.57 -29.81 -4.50
N GLY A 9 4.98 -30.19 -3.37
CA GLY A 9 3.56 -30.48 -3.27
C GLY A 9 2.69 -29.25 -3.51
N ALA A 10 3.06 -28.10 -2.97
CA ALA A 10 2.39 -26.83 -3.23
C ALA A 10 2.45 -26.43 -4.70
N GLU A 11 3.64 -26.49 -5.29
CA GLU A 11 3.90 -26.13 -6.69
C GLU A 11 3.11 -27.05 -7.63
N ARG A 12 3.15 -28.37 -7.38
CA ARG A 12 2.35 -29.35 -8.13
C ARG A 12 0.85 -29.12 -7.98
N THR A 13 0.34 -28.76 -6.80
CA THR A 13 -1.08 -28.44 -6.62
C THR A 13 -1.49 -27.25 -7.49
N VAL A 14 -0.70 -26.17 -7.47
CA VAL A 14 -0.98 -24.98 -8.29
C VAL A 14 -0.93 -25.30 -9.78
N LEU A 15 0.13 -25.97 -10.25
CA LEU A 15 0.28 -26.36 -11.65
C LEU A 15 -0.83 -27.32 -12.10
N THR A 16 -1.26 -28.24 -11.23
CA THR A 16 -2.37 -29.16 -11.53
C THR A 16 -3.69 -28.41 -11.65
N ALA A 17 -3.97 -27.43 -10.78
CA ALA A 17 -5.16 -26.59 -10.88
C ALA A 17 -5.17 -25.81 -12.21
N ILE A 18 -4.04 -25.25 -12.62
CA ILE A 18 -3.90 -24.56 -13.91
C ILE A 18 -4.15 -25.52 -15.08
N ALA A 19 -3.50 -26.69 -15.08
CA ALA A 19 -3.66 -27.69 -16.13
C ALA A 19 -5.09 -28.26 -16.20
N ALA A 20 -5.82 -28.28 -15.08
CA ALA A 20 -7.22 -28.67 -15.00
C ALA A 20 -8.20 -27.57 -15.48
N GLY A 21 -7.70 -26.39 -15.87
CA GLY A 21 -8.52 -25.29 -16.37
C GLY A 21 -9.15 -24.43 -15.28
N ALA A 22 -8.59 -24.41 -14.07
CA ALA A 22 -9.07 -23.54 -12.99
C ALA A 22 -9.07 -22.07 -13.44
N THR A 23 -10.17 -21.39 -13.17
CA THR A 23 -10.38 -19.97 -13.48
C THR A 23 -9.46 -19.09 -12.63
N PRO A 24 -9.24 -17.82 -13.04
CA PRO A 24 -8.49 -16.85 -12.23
C PRO A 24 -8.99 -16.71 -10.79
N ALA A 25 -10.30 -16.77 -10.58
CA ALA A 25 -10.89 -16.67 -9.24
C ALA A 25 -10.70 -17.96 -8.42
N GLU A 26 -10.80 -19.15 -9.02
CA GLU A 26 -10.49 -20.41 -8.32
C GLU A 26 -9.01 -20.51 -7.93
N LEU A 27 -8.10 -20.06 -8.80
CA LEU A 27 -6.67 -19.99 -8.48
C LEU A 27 -6.39 -18.99 -7.37
N ALA A 28 -7.06 -17.84 -7.38
CA ALA A 28 -6.95 -16.85 -6.32
C ALA A 28 -7.48 -17.41 -4.98
N ASP A 29 -8.64 -18.07 -4.98
CA ASP A 29 -9.25 -18.70 -3.81
C ASP A 29 -8.34 -19.79 -3.20
N LEU A 30 -7.77 -20.65 -4.06
CA LEU A 30 -6.80 -21.67 -3.67
C LEU A 30 -5.59 -21.07 -2.95
N LEU A 31 -4.98 -20.03 -3.54
CA LEU A 31 -3.77 -19.42 -3.00
C LEU A 31 -4.05 -18.64 -1.72
N ILE A 32 -5.15 -17.86 -1.69
CA ILE A 32 -5.48 -17.03 -0.53
C ILE A 32 -5.92 -17.88 0.66
N THR A 33 -6.72 -18.92 0.45
CA THR A 33 -7.11 -19.87 1.50
C THR A 33 -5.86 -20.48 2.15
N ALA A 34 -4.94 -21.00 1.33
CA ALA A 34 -3.69 -21.57 1.83
C ALA A 34 -2.79 -20.53 2.52
N GLN A 35 -2.81 -19.28 2.06
CA GLN A 35 -2.04 -18.17 2.64
C GLN A 35 -2.59 -17.75 4.00
N THR A 36 -3.92 -17.74 4.17
CA THR A 36 -4.59 -17.36 5.41
C THR A 36 -4.56 -18.44 6.49
N ASP A 37 -3.99 -19.61 6.22
CA ASP A 37 -3.67 -20.58 7.27
C ASP A 37 -2.47 -20.13 8.14
N ARG A 38 -1.70 -19.13 7.67
CA ARG A 38 -0.63 -18.48 8.44
C ARG A 38 -0.96 -17.03 8.71
N TYR A 39 -0.89 -16.63 9.97
CA TYR A 39 -1.40 -15.34 10.40
C TYR A 39 -0.43 -14.28 9.91
N TYR A 40 -0.92 -13.35 9.08
CA TYR A 40 -0.15 -12.21 8.60
C TYR A 40 1.28 -12.56 8.11
N ALA A 41 1.41 -13.67 7.37
CA ALA A 41 2.71 -14.30 7.13
C ALA A 41 3.70 -13.40 6.39
N ASP A 42 4.97 -13.47 6.80
CA ASP A 42 6.07 -12.62 6.31
C ASP A 42 5.73 -11.12 6.43
N ARG A 43 5.15 -10.73 7.58
CA ARG A 43 4.64 -9.38 7.84
C ARG A 43 3.68 -8.85 6.78
N GLY A 44 2.96 -9.75 6.11
CA GLY A 44 2.01 -9.46 5.04
C GLY A 44 2.56 -9.58 3.62
N HIS A 45 3.88 -9.66 3.41
CA HIS A 45 4.50 -9.71 2.07
C HIS A 45 4.05 -10.93 1.26
N SER A 46 3.81 -12.07 1.90
CA SER A 46 3.41 -13.28 1.20
C SER A 46 2.05 -13.10 0.49
N LEU A 47 1.09 -12.42 1.12
CA LEU A 47 -0.20 -12.11 0.49
C LEU A 47 -0.04 -11.05 -0.60
N ASP A 48 0.76 -10.00 -0.34
CA ASP A 48 1.06 -8.97 -1.33
C ASP A 48 1.61 -9.57 -2.63
N PHE A 49 2.59 -10.47 -2.53
CA PHE A 49 3.19 -11.10 -3.72
C PHE A 49 2.21 -11.99 -4.47
N ILE A 50 1.31 -12.69 -3.78
CA ILE A 50 0.22 -13.42 -4.43
C ILE A 50 -0.65 -12.46 -5.24
N ASN A 51 -1.07 -11.34 -4.65
CA ASN A 51 -1.86 -10.33 -5.37
C ASN A 51 -1.08 -9.74 -6.55
N LYS A 52 0.21 -9.41 -6.40
CA LYS A 52 1.04 -8.88 -7.48
C LYS A 52 1.28 -9.88 -8.61
N ALA A 53 1.39 -11.17 -8.32
CA ALA A 53 1.42 -12.21 -9.34
C ALA A 53 0.13 -12.21 -10.18
N MET A 54 -1.03 -12.03 -9.53
CA MET A 54 -2.32 -11.98 -10.23
C MET A 54 -2.53 -10.68 -11.02
N GLU A 55 -2.16 -9.53 -10.48
CA GLU A 55 -2.20 -8.25 -11.21
C GLU A 55 -1.25 -8.26 -12.43
N CYS A 56 -0.08 -8.91 -12.29
CA CYS A 56 0.82 -9.15 -13.42
C CYS A 56 0.11 -9.97 -14.51
N LEU A 57 -0.58 -11.06 -14.13
CA LEU A 57 -1.35 -11.90 -15.06
C LEU A 57 -2.54 -11.17 -15.69
N ASP A 58 -3.20 -10.25 -14.98
CA ASP A 58 -4.23 -9.40 -15.58
C ASP A 58 -3.65 -8.49 -16.67
N THR A 59 -2.39 -8.08 -16.52
CA THR A 59 -1.69 -7.20 -17.46
C THR A 59 -1.15 -7.97 -18.67
N ILE A 60 -0.47 -9.10 -18.45
CA ILE A 60 0.22 -9.84 -19.52
C ILE A 60 -0.62 -10.98 -20.12
N GLY A 61 -1.71 -11.35 -19.44
CA GLY A 61 -2.64 -12.41 -19.81
C GLY A 61 -2.44 -13.71 -19.01
N TRP A 62 -3.56 -14.31 -18.61
CA TRP A 62 -3.62 -15.51 -17.77
C TRP A 62 -3.08 -16.80 -18.42
N ARG A 63 -2.84 -16.81 -19.74
CA ARG A 63 -2.11 -17.90 -20.42
C ARG A 63 -0.68 -18.11 -19.87
N HIS A 64 -0.14 -17.12 -19.15
CA HIS A 64 1.18 -17.19 -18.52
C HIS A 64 1.14 -17.68 -17.06
N ALA A 65 0.00 -18.14 -16.55
CA ALA A 65 -0.18 -18.55 -15.15
C ALA A 65 0.83 -19.63 -14.71
N GLU A 66 1.14 -20.60 -15.56
CA GLU A 66 2.13 -21.65 -15.26
C GLU A 66 3.55 -21.10 -15.03
N ALA A 67 3.90 -19.97 -15.66
CA ALA A 67 5.20 -19.34 -15.48
C ALA A 67 5.24 -18.39 -14.27
N ILE A 68 4.10 -17.83 -13.88
CA ILE A 68 4.03 -16.77 -12.88
C ILE A 68 3.62 -17.29 -11.50
N LEU A 69 2.54 -18.07 -11.37
CA LEU A 69 2.04 -18.49 -10.06
C LEU A 69 3.01 -19.38 -9.26
N PRO A 70 3.82 -20.26 -9.86
CA PRO A 70 4.86 -20.98 -9.12
C PRO A 70 5.90 -20.08 -8.44
N THR A 71 6.12 -18.86 -8.94
CA THR A 71 7.15 -17.96 -8.39
C THR A 71 6.85 -17.53 -6.94
N VAL A 72 5.58 -17.49 -6.54
CA VAL A 72 5.18 -17.13 -5.18
C VAL A 72 5.17 -18.32 -4.21
N VAL A 73 5.15 -19.55 -4.73
CA VAL A 73 4.99 -20.78 -3.93
C VAL A 73 6.10 -20.90 -2.89
N LYS A 74 7.36 -20.63 -3.27
CA LYS A 74 8.50 -20.69 -2.34
C LYS A 74 8.25 -19.78 -1.15
N THR A 75 7.89 -18.52 -1.40
CA THR A 75 7.62 -17.55 -0.34
C THR A 75 6.47 -18.01 0.56
N MET A 76 5.36 -18.47 -0.02
CA MET A 76 4.21 -18.96 0.74
C MET A 76 4.58 -20.09 1.73
N VAL A 77 5.35 -21.08 1.28
CA VAL A 77 5.70 -22.22 2.13
C VAL A 77 6.80 -21.91 3.13
N THR A 78 7.69 -20.94 2.85
CA THR A 78 8.76 -20.56 3.77
C THR A 78 8.39 -19.45 4.75
N ALA A 79 7.37 -18.65 4.44
CA ALA A 79 6.92 -17.54 5.29
C ALA A 79 6.65 -18.01 6.73
N ARG A 80 7.06 -17.21 7.70
CA ARG A 80 6.66 -17.38 9.10
C ARG A 80 5.40 -16.56 9.33
N GLY A 81 4.45 -17.15 10.03
CA GLY A 81 3.26 -16.42 10.48
C GLY A 81 3.53 -15.72 11.80
N GLU A 82 2.80 -14.64 12.04
CA GLU A 82 2.87 -13.88 13.29
C GLU A 82 2.30 -14.67 14.49
N GLU A 83 1.55 -15.76 14.27
CA GLU A 83 1.17 -16.69 15.35
C GLU A 83 2.39 -17.30 16.07
N GLU A 84 3.54 -17.33 15.40
CA GLU A 84 4.84 -17.78 15.96
C GLU A 84 5.62 -16.62 16.63
N ALA A 85 5.17 -15.36 16.49
CA ALA A 85 5.93 -14.17 16.88
C ALA A 85 5.56 -13.65 18.28
N ASN A 86 6.57 -13.24 19.05
CA ASN A 86 6.37 -12.70 20.41
C ASN A 86 5.40 -11.50 20.44
N ALA A 87 5.47 -10.62 19.43
CA ALA A 87 4.64 -9.42 19.33
C ALA A 87 3.12 -9.69 19.28
N TRP A 88 2.71 -10.90 18.88
CA TRP A 88 1.31 -11.32 18.83
C TRP A 88 0.91 -12.25 19.98
N ARG A 89 1.88 -12.70 20.79
CA ARG A 89 1.69 -13.63 21.90
C ARG A 89 1.81 -12.94 23.27
N HIS A 90 2.41 -11.75 23.30
CA HIS A 90 2.63 -10.97 24.52
C HIS A 90 2.43 -9.45 24.30
N PRO A 91 1.93 -8.70 25.30
CA PRO A 91 1.48 -9.15 26.62
C PRO A 91 0.12 -9.84 26.61
N LEU A 92 -0.66 -9.65 25.54
CA LEU A 92 -1.91 -10.34 25.26
C LEU A 92 -1.67 -11.34 24.14
N ASP A 93 -2.12 -12.57 24.33
CA ASP A 93 -2.05 -13.61 23.32
C ASP A 93 -3.22 -13.46 22.33
N LEU A 94 -2.93 -12.99 21.12
CA LEU A 94 -3.93 -12.73 20.08
C LEU A 94 -4.43 -14.01 19.41
N VAL A 95 -3.63 -15.08 19.41
CA VAL A 95 -3.95 -16.31 18.65
C VAL A 95 -5.21 -17.00 19.19
N PRO A 96 -5.38 -17.25 20.50
CA PRO A 96 -6.61 -17.82 21.03
C PRO A 96 -7.85 -16.95 20.77
N LEU A 97 -7.71 -15.62 20.78
CA LEU A 97 -8.82 -14.70 20.48
C LEU A 97 -9.27 -14.82 19.02
N LEU A 98 -8.31 -14.95 18.10
CA LEU A 98 -8.57 -15.16 16.69
C LEU A 98 -9.17 -16.53 16.41
N GLU A 99 -8.63 -17.61 16.98
CA GLU A 99 -9.19 -18.96 16.84
C GLU A 99 -10.63 -19.04 17.35
N ALA A 100 -10.94 -18.39 18.46
CA ALA A 100 -12.32 -18.29 18.96
C ALA A 100 -13.23 -17.56 17.96
N ALA A 101 -12.79 -16.44 17.39
CA ALA A 101 -13.54 -15.72 16.37
C ALA A 101 -13.73 -16.55 15.08
N PHE A 102 -12.70 -17.30 14.66
CA PHE A 102 -12.76 -18.15 13.46
C PHE A 102 -13.77 -19.28 13.60
N ALA A 103 -13.92 -19.86 14.79
CA ALA A 103 -14.92 -20.87 15.07
C ALA A 103 -16.36 -20.34 14.94
N GLU A 104 -16.58 -19.03 15.13
CA GLU A 104 -17.91 -18.40 15.03
C GLU A 104 -18.29 -18.01 13.59
N LEU A 105 -17.32 -17.91 12.66
CA LEU A 105 -17.55 -17.39 11.30
C LEU A 105 -18.70 -18.06 10.54
N PRO A 106 -18.85 -19.40 10.53
CA PRO A 106 -19.96 -20.04 9.80
C PRO A 106 -21.33 -19.54 10.26
N GLU A 107 -21.51 -19.42 11.58
CA GLU A 107 -22.77 -18.98 12.18
C GLU A 107 -23.01 -17.48 11.98
N LEU A 108 -21.95 -16.66 12.04
CA LEU A 108 -22.02 -15.22 11.75
C LEU A 108 -22.44 -14.97 10.30
N PHE A 109 -21.85 -15.66 9.31
CA PHE A 109 -22.26 -15.56 7.91
C PHE A 109 -23.68 -16.07 7.68
N ARG A 110 -24.09 -17.16 8.36
CA ARG A 110 -25.47 -17.66 8.30
C ARG A 110 -26.49 -16.65 8.85
N LYS A 111 -26.12 -15.86 9.86
CA LYS A 111 -26.95 -14.74 10.37
C LYS A 111 -26.96 -13.57 9.38
N GLY A 112 -25.78 -13.14 8.91
CA GLY A 112 -25.64 -12.03 7.97
C GLY A 112 -26.38 -12.25 6.65
N GLY A 113 -26.38 -13.48 6.12
CA GLY A 113 -27.13 -13.84 4.91
C GLY A 113 -28.65 -13.72 5.02
N LYS A 114 -29.20 -13.60 6.24
CA LYS A 114 -30.63 -13.33 6.48
C LYS A 114 -30.94 -11.83 6.52
N THR A 115 -29.93 -10.98 6.62
CA THR A 115 -30.09 -9.53 6.68
C THR A 115 -30.48 -9.01 5.29
N LYS A 116 -31.43 -8.08 5.25
CA LYS A 116 -31.86 -7.42 4.02
C LYS A 116 -31.14 -6.09 3.86
N GLY A 117 -30.74 -5.78 2.63
CA GLY A 117 -30.10 -4.52 2.27
C GLY A 117 -28.59 -4.63 2.10
N VAL A 118 -27.97 -3.49 1.80
CA VAL A 118 -26.51 -3.38 1.61
C VAL A 118 -25.92 -2.76 2.86
N TRP A 119 -24.94 -3.44 3.45
CA TRP A 119 -24.17 -2.91 4.58
C TRP A 119 -23.29 -1.74 4.15
N ARG A 120 -23.25 -0.65 4.94
CA ARG A 120 -22.60 0.62 4.56
C ARG A 120 -21.80 1.30 5.68
N ASP A 121 -21.57 0.60 6.79
CA ASP A 121 -20.94 1.19 7.98
C ASP A 121 -19.39 1.13 7.92
N HIS A 122 -18.81 1.24 6.71
CA HIS A 122 -17.36 1.06 6.47
C HIS A 122 -16.51 1.99 7.35
N ARG A 123 -16.89 3.27 7.46
CA ARG A 123 -16.17 4.25 8.29
C ARG A 123 -16.25 3.91 9.79
N ALA A 124 -17.41 3.47 10.26
CA ALA A 124 -17.60 3.11 11.67
C ALA A 124 -16.78 1.87 12.03
N LEU A 125 -16.77 0.85 11.16
CA LEU A 125 -15.92 -0.34 11.33
C LEU A 125 -14.43 0.03 11.30
N ALA A 126 -14.00 0.88 10.38
CA ALA A 126 -12.61 1.35 10.34
C ALA A 126 -12.21 2.08 11.63
N GLY A 127 -13.11 2.91 12.19
CA GLY A 127 -12.93 3.55 13.49
C GLY A 127 -12.79 2.54 14.63
N ALA A 128 -13.58 1.46 14.63
CA ALA A 128 -13.47 0.39 15.61
C ALA A 128 -12.14 -0.37 15.47
N ILE A 129 -11.68 -0.67 14.25
CA ILE A 129 -10.38 -1.34 13.98
C ILE A 129 -9.20 -0.50 14.48
N LEU A 130 -9.31 0.83 14.47
CA LEU A 130 -8.30 1.74 15.02
C LEU A 130 -8.27 1.77 16.56
N GLY A 131 -9.12 1.01 17.23
CA GLY A 131 -9.19 0.94 18.69
C GLY A 131 -7.90 0.43 19.36
N GLU A 132 -7.90 0.52 20.69
CA GLU A 132 -6.73 0.23 21.54
C GLU A 132 -6.75 -1.17 22.18
N GLU A 133 -7.82 -1.94 21.95
CA GLU A 133 -8.03 -3.28 22.54
C GLU A 133 -8.45 -4.30 21.47
N ALA A 134 -7.78 -5.46 21.46
CA ALA A 134 -8.01 -6.50 20.45
C ALA A 134 -9.43 -7.11 20.51
N GLY A 135 -9.96 -7.36 21.71
CA GLY A 135 -11.28 -7.96 21.90
C GLY A 135 -12.41 -7.14 21.26
N PRO A 136 -12.55 -5.83 21.58
CA PRO A 136 -13.51 -4.95 20.93
C PRO A 136 -13.36 -4.85 19.41
N ILE A 137 -12.12 -4.86 18.89
CA ILE A 137 -11.87 -4.87 17.43
C ILE A 137 -12.46 -6.14 16.79
N ILE A 138 -12.15 -7.31 17.36
CA ILE A 138 -12.66 -8.60 16.89
C ILE A 138 -14.19 -8.64 16.95
N ALA A 139 -14.78 -8.16 18.06
CA ALA A 139 -16.23 -8.10 18.23
C ALA A 139 -16.90 -7.18 17.18
N ALA A 140 -16.27 -6.06 16.82
CA ALA A 140 -16.79 -5.16 15.79
C ALA A 140 -16.79 -5.82 14.39
N ILE A 141 -15.74 -6.58 14.06
CA ILE A 141 -15.69 -7.35 12.80
C ILE A 141 -16.77 -8.43 12.80
N ASN A 142 -16.93 -9.19 13.89
CA ASN A 142 -17.99 -10.19 14.03
C ASN A 142 -19.39 -9.58 13.89
N ALA A 143 -19.62 -8.42 14.51
CA ALA A 143 -20.88 -7.69 14.42
C ALA A 143 -21.17 -7.22 12.99
N ALA A 144 -20.16 -6.72 12.26
CA ALA A 144 -20.31 -6.35 10.85
C ALA A 144 -20.69 -7.55 9.98
N ILE A 145 -20.04 -8.72 10.18
CA ILE A 145 -20.40 -9.96 9.48
C ILE A 145 -21.86 -10.36 9.77
N ALA A 146 -22.25 -10.38 11.05
CA ALA A 146 -23.63 -10.71 11.45
C ALA A 146 -24.67 -9.71 10.92
N ALA A 147 -24.26 -8.46 10.68
CA ALA A 147 -25.08 -7.42 10.06
C ALA A 147 -25.11 -7.50 8.51
N GLY A 148 -24.46 -8.51 7.91
CA GLY A 148 -24.49 -8.72 6.46
C GLY A 148 -23.39 -8.01 5.67
N ALA A 149 -22.30 -7.57 6.31
CA ALA A 149 -21.13 -7.07 5.60
C ALA A 149 -20.51 -8.18 4.73
N ARG A 150 -20.22 -7.88 3.47
CA ARG A 150 -19.51 -8.81 2.58
C ARG A 150 -18.01 -8.79 2.87
N PRO A 151 -17.24 -9.81 2.47
CA PRO A 151 -15.78 -9.81 2.62
C PRO A 151 -15.10 -8.54 2.04
N THR A 152 -15.60 -8.02 0.92
CA THR A 152 -15.10 -6.78 0.30
C THR A 152 -15.43 -5.53 1.12
N ASP A 153 -16.56 -5.51 1.84
CA ASP A 153 -16.91 -4.41 2.73
C ASP A 153 -15.98 -4.37 3.96
N LEU A 154 -15.68 -5.54 4.54
CA LEU A 154 -14.76 -5.69 5.65
C LEU A 154 -13.33 -5.28 5.28
N SER A 155 -12.83 -5.75 4.14
CA SER A 155 -11.48 -5.41 3.66
C SER A 155 -11.35 -3.95 3.23
N ARG A 156 -12.39 -3.33 2.67
CA ARG A 156 -12.41 -1.88 2.38
C ARG A 156 -12.29 -1.05 3.67
N ALA A 157 -13.03 -1.41 4.72
CA ALA A 157 -12.93 -0.76 6.02
C ALA A 157 -11.53 -0.96 6.67
N LEU A 158 -11.00 -2.18 6.60
CA LEU A 158 -9.65 -2.50 7.08
C LEU A 158 -8.57 -1.70 6.36
N ALA A 159 -8.60 -1.63 5.03
CA ALA A 159 -7.63 -0.88 4.24
C ALA A 159 -7.67 0.61 4.57
N TYR A 160 -8.87 1.17 4.77
CA TYR A 160 -9.02 2.55 5.24
C TYR A 160 -8.44 2.76 6.65
N ALA A 161 -8.72 1.86 7.60
CA ALA A 161 -8.11 1.92 8.94
C ALA A 161 -6.58 1.89 8.89
N ALA A 162 -6.01 1.00 8.07
CA ALA A 162 -4.57 0.92 7.87
C ALA A 162 -3.99 2.19 7.21
N ALA A 163 -4.69 2.78 6.24
CA ALA A 163 -4.31 4.07 5.66
C ALA A 163 -4.28 5.19 6.71
N ILE A 164 -5.23 5.20 7.65
CA ILE A 164 -5.26 6.18 8.74
C ILE A 164 -4.06 6.02 9.69
N ARG A 165 -3.59 4.80 9.97
CA ARG A 165 -2.35 4.59 10.74
C ARG A 165 -1.15 5.27 10.06
N VAL A 166 -1.06 5.21 8.74
CA VAL A 166 -0.02 5.92 7.96
C VAL A 166 -0.26 7.43 7.95
N ALA A 167 -1.51 7.88 7.75
CA ALA A 167 -1.86 9.29 7.71
C ALA A 167 -1.60 10.01 9.06
N ARG A 168 -1.75 9.30 10.18
CA ARG A 168 -1.51 9.82 11.53
C ARG A 168 -0.14 9.42 12.09
N PHE A 169 0.76 8.89 11.25
CA PHE A 169 2.07 8.43 11.70
C PHE A 169 2.96 9.58 12.17
N GLY A 170 3.60 9.43 13.33
CA GLY A 170 4.45 10.45 13.93
C GLY A 170 5.79 10.58 13.19
N THR A 171 6.22 11.80 12.90
CA THR A 171 7.53 12.06 12.27
C THR A 171 8.72 11.91 13.24
N SER A 172 8.44 11.69 14.52
CA SER A 172 9.44 11.40 15.56
C SER A 172 9.89 9.93 15.58
N ASN A 173 9.15 9.04 14.93
CA ASN A 173 9.49 7.61 14.84
C ASN A 173 10.67 7.39 13.88
N GLU A 174 11.28 6.20 13.96
CA GLU A 174 12.37 5.87 13.05
C GLU A 174 11.87 5.68 11.62
N PHE A 175 12.77 5.87 10.66
CA PHE A 175 12.47 5.71 9.25
C PHE A 175 11.93 4.30 8.92
N SER A 176 12.49 3.26 9.55
CA SER A 176 12.03 1.88 9.36
C SER A 176 10.62 1.62 9.87
N ASP A 177 10.13 2.38 10.85
CA ASP A 177 8.82 2.17 11.46
C ASP A 177 7.67 2.55 10.51
N TRP A 178 7.93 3.46 9.56
CA TRP A 178 7.00 3.75 8.46
C TRP A 178 6.65 2.49 7.66
N ASN A 179 7.60 1.56 7.52
CA ASN A 179 7.37 0.32 6.80
C ASN A 179 6.40 -0.59 7.53
N ALA A 180 6.37 -0.60 8.87
CA ALA A 180 5.41 -1.41 9.62
C ALA A 180 3.96 -0.96 9.35
N ALA A 181 3.72 0.36 9.35
CA ALA A 181 2.41 0.92 8.99
C ALA A 181 2.07 0.68 7.51
N LEU A 182 3.06 0.82 6.62
CA LEU A 182 2.91 0.50 5.20
C LEU A 182 2.53 -0.97 4.97
N HIS A 183 3.19 -1.91 5.63
CA HIS A 183 2.94 -3.35 5.45
C HIS A 183 1.50 -3.68 5.79
N ALA A 184 0.95 -3.13 6.88
CA ALA A 184 -0.46 -3.34 7.21
C ALA A 184 -1.40 -2.76 6.14
N PHE A 185 -1.07 -1.59 5.58
CA PHE A 185 -1.86 -0.95 4.53
C PHE A 185 -1.81 -1.71 3.19
N THR A 186 -0.62 -2.13 2.78
CA THR A 186 -0.40 -2.87 1.52
C THR A 186 -1.00 -4.27 1.57
N TYR A 187 -0.84 -4.97 2.70
CA TYR A 187 -1.55 -6.21 3.01
C TYR A 187 -3.07 -6.06 2.89
N ALA A 188 -3.63 -5.03 3.53
CA ALA A 188 -5.07 -4.80 3.50
C ALA A 188 -5.58 -4.48 2.08
N ASN A 189 -4.82 -3.71 1.30
CA ASN A 189 -5.12 -3.47 -0.11
C ASN A 189 -5.06 -4.76 -0.93
N ALA A 190 -3.99 -5.54 -0.79
CA ALA A 190 -3.82 -6.78 -1.53
C ALA A 190 -4.96 -7.76 -1.19
N LEU A 191 -5.30 -7.90 0.09
CA LEU A 191 -6.45 -8.70 0.53
C LEU A 191 -7.75 -8.18 -0.11
N HIS A 192 -7.97 -6.88 -0.14
CA HIS A 192 -9.14 -6.29 -0.79
C HIS A 192 -9.23 -6.63 -2.28
N GLN A 193 -8.12 -6.51 -3.03
CA GLN A 193 -8.08 -6.86 -4.46
C GLN A 193 -8.35 -8.36 -4.70
N VAL A 194 -7.75 -9.24 -3.88
CA VAL A 194 -8.01 -10.69 -3.97
C VAL A 194 -9.47 -11.00 -3.65
N LEU A 195 -10.03 -10.40 -2.60
CA LEU A 195 -11.43 -10.60 -2.23
C LEU A 195 -12.38 -10.12 -3.33
N LYS A 196 -12.10 -9.00 -4.00
CA LYS A 196 -12.88 -8.56 -5.16
C LYS A 196 -12.84 -9.57 -6.30
N ARG A 197 -11.70 -10.21 -6.54
CA ARG A 197 -11.55 -11.22 -7.59
C ARG A 197 -12.38 -12.47 -7.31
N ILE A 198 -12.36 -12.97 -6.08
CA ILE A 198 -13.05 -14.23 -5.73
C ILE A 198 -14.54 -14.04 -5.42
N THR A 199 -14.94 -12.84 -4.98
CA THR A 199 -16.36 -12.52 -4.67
C THR A 199 -17.09 -11.81 -5.82
N ALA A 200 -16.44 -11.67 -6.98
CA ALA A 200 -17.11 -11.25 -8.21
C ALA A 200 -18.30 -12.18 -8.50
N GLU A 201 -19.37 -11.61 -9.07
CA GLU A 201 -20.69 -12.24 -9.16
C GLU A 201 -20.65 -13.70 -9.64
N GLY A 202 -21.23 -14.61 -8.83
CA GLY A 202 -21.50 -16.00 -9.21
C GLY A 202 -20.52 -17.07 -8.71
N MET A 203 -19.47 -16.73 -7.95
CA MET A 203 -18.31 -17.64 -7.81
C MET A 203 -18.05 -18.30 -6.44
N ALA A 204 -18.85 -18.08 -5.39
CA ALA A 204 -18.74 -18.92 -4.18
C ALA A 204 -20.02 -18.92 -3.34
N PRO A 205 -20.47 -20.07 -2.81
CA PRO A 205 -21.49 -20.09 -1.77
C PRO A 205 -20.95 -19.37 -0.52
N PRO A 206 -21.79 -18.60 0.21
CA PRO A 206 -21.37 -17.76 1.35
C PRO A 206 -20.53 -18.48 2.42
N GLU A 207 -20.72 -19.79 2.54
CA GLU A 207 -20.05 -20.69 3.46
C GLU A 207 -18.57 -20.98 3.11
N ALA A 208 -18.15 -20.78 1.86
CA ALA A 208 -16.72 -20.83 1.46
C ALA A 208 -15.92 -19.58 1.86
N HIS A 209 -16.60 -18.45 2.15
CA HIS A 209 -15.94 -17.19 2.50
C HIS A 209 -15.27 -17.19 3.88
N GLY A 210 -15.56 -18.17 4.74
CA GLY A 210 -15.02 -18.22 6.10
C GLY A 210 -13.49 -18.30 6.14
N ASN A 211 -12.86 -19.04 5.21
CA ASN A 211 -11.41 -19.21 5.20
C ASN A 211 -10.69 -17.92 4.80
N VAL A 212 -11.16 -17.27 3.73
CA VAL A 212 -10.51 -16.06 3.18
C VAL A 212 -10.70 -14.84 4.07
N VAL A 213 -11.79 -14.79 4.85
CA VAL A 213 -12.10 -13.68 5.77
C VAL A 213 -11.19 -13.68 7.00
N ARG A 214 -10.50 -14.78 7.32
CA ARG A 214 -9.44 -14.78 8.36
C ARG A 214 -8.38 -13.71 8.11
N GLY A 215 -8.07 -13.44 6.84
CA GLY A 215 -7.16 -12.37 6.46
C GLY A 215 -7.58 -10.98 6.98
N VAL A 216 -8.89 -10.71 7.11
CA VAL A 216 -9.37 -9.44 7.68
C VAL A 216 -8.97 -9.32 9.15
N PHE A 217 -9.12 -10.40 9.92
CA PHE A 217 -8.73 -10.40 11.32
C PHE A 217 -7.21 -10.31 11.49
N HIS A 218 -6.44 -10.99 10.64
CA HIS A 218 -4.98 -10.87 10.64
C HIS A 218 -4.55 -9.42 10.38
N GLY A 219 -5.10 -8.78 9.36
CA GLY A 219 -4.80 -7.37 9.06
C GLY A 219 -5.25 -6.43 10.18
N ALA A 220 -6.41 -6.68 10.80
CA ALA A 220 -6.88 -5.89 11.93
C ALA A 220 -5.94 -6.01 13.15
N MET A 221 -5.42 -7.20 13.42
CA MET A 221 -4.41 -7.39 14.47
C MET A 221 -3.07 -6.73 14.12
N ALA A 222 -2.65 -6.73 12.85
CA ALA A 222 -1.49 -5.97 12.40
C ALA A 222 -1.68 -4.44 12.59
N VAL A 223 -2.87 -3.93 12.27
CA VAL A 223 -3.24 -2.51 12.54
C VAL A 223 -3.22 -2.21 14.04
N TYR A 224 -3.70 -3.14 14.87
CA TYR A 224 -3.68 -3.05 16.32
C TYR A 224 -2.27 -3.08 16.90
N THR A 225 -1.38 -3.97 16.43
CA THR A 225 0.01 -4.01 16.92
C THR A 225 0.79 -2.75 16.57
N ASN A 226 0.43 -2.09 15.47
CA ASN A 226 1.02 -0.81 15.05
C ASN A 226 0.51 0.41 15.83
N ARG A 227 -0.49 0.27 16.73
CA ARG A 227 -1.13 1.41 17.40
C ARG A 227 -0.19 2.32 18.18
N PHE A 228 0.87 1.75 18.75
CA PHE A 228 1.88 2.47 19.51
C PHE A 228 2.69 3.46 18.65
N LEU A 229 2.74 3.25 17.34
CA LEU A 229 3.44 4.15 16.41
C LEU A 229 2.65 5.45 16.16
N ASN A 230 1.43 5.56 16.67
CA ASN A 230 0.58 6.75 16.56
C ASN A 230 0.30 7.40 17.93
N VAL A 231 1.25 7.35 18.89
CA VAL A 231 1.06 7.95 20.23
C VAL A 231 2.05 9.10 20.47
N PRO A 232 1.58 10.38 20.57
CA PRO A 232 0.26 10.85 20.15
C PRO A 232 0.11 10.82 18.62
N PRO A 233 -1.12 10.76 18.08
CA PRO A 233 -1.32 10.69 16.65
C PRO A 233 -0.93 12.01 16.00
N ALA A 234 -0.25 11.96 14.85
CA ALA A 234 -0.04 13.15 14.04
C ALA A 234 -1.40 13.70 13.59
N ARG A 235 -1.54 15.02 13.64
CA ARG A 235 -2.75 15.71 13.19
C ARG A 235 -2.93 15.56 11.69
N LEU A 236 -4.17 15.32 11.25
CA LEU A 236 -4.51 15.43 9.84
C LEU A 236 -4.53 16.91 9.43
N PRO A 237 -4.23 17.26 8.16
CA PRO A 237 -4.26 18.65 7.70
C PRO A 237 -5.60 19.37 7.92
N GLU A 238 -6.73 18.65 7.89
CA GLU A 238 -8.07 19.19 8.17
C GLU A 238 -8.24 19.70 9.60
N GLU A 239 -7.43 19.22 10.54
CA GLU A 239 -7.39 19.67 11.93
C GLU A 239 -6.63 21.01 12.07
N GLU A 240 -6.08 21.55 10.98
CA GLU A 240 -5.30 22.78 10.93
C GLU A 240 -5.82 23.77 9.85
N PRO A 241 -7.10 24.20 9.90
CA PRO A 241 -7.72 24.99 8.84
C PRO A 241 -7.02 26.34 8.60
N ALA A 242 -6.48 26.96 9.65
CA ALA A 242 -5.72 28.21 9.54
C ALA A 242 -4.42 28.06 8.71
N ALA A 243 -3.76 26.90 8.80
CA ALA A 243 -2.57 26.61 8.01
C ALA A 243 -2.93 26.35 6.54
N LEU A 244 -4.05 25.67 6.27
CA LEU A 244 -4.54 25.45 4.91
C LEU A 244 -4.99 26.75 4.22
N ALA A 245 -5.57 27.69 4.97
CA ALA A 245 -6.03 28.97 4.43
C ALA A 245 -4.88 29.87 3.93
N GLN A 246 -3.65 29.66 4.41
CA GLN A 246 -2.45 30.41 3.99
C GLN A 246 -1.85 29.88 2.67
N LEU A 247 -2.26 28.69 2.23
CA LEU A 247 -1.80 28.09 0.98
C LEU A 247 -2.57 28.65 -0.24
N PRO A 248 -1.95 28.68 -1.44
CA PRO A 248 -2.62 29.14 -2.64
C PRO A 248 -3.89 28.33 -2.95
N GLY A 249 -4.83 28.94 -3.68
CA GLY A 249 -6.02 28.25 -4.19
C GLY A 249 -5.81 27.62 -5.57
N ASP A 250 -4.84 28.11 -6.35
CA ASP A 250 -4.59 27.66 -7.73
C ASP A 250 -4.00 26.25 -7.78
N ALA A 251 -4.62 25.38 -8.59
CA ALA A 251 -4.23 23.98 -8.77
C ALA A 251 -2.77 23.82 -9.23
N THR A 252 -2.31 24.69 -10.14
CA THR A 252 -0.96 24.63 -10.70
C THR A 252 0.09 25.07 -9.67
N ALA A 253 -0.20 26.12 -8.90
CA ALA A 253 0.63 26.56 -7.79
C ALA A 253 0.76 25.48 -6.70
N LEU A 254 -0.33 24.81 -6.35
CA LEU A 254 -0.32 23.72 -5.35
C LEU A 254 0.50 22.51 -5.82
N ARG A 255 0.35 22.07 -7.07
CA ARG A 255 1.13 20.96 -7.64
C ARG A 255 2.62 21.28 -7.75
N ARG A 256 2.97 22.50 -8.20
CA ARG A 256 4.38 22.95 -8.21
C ARG A 256 4.95 23.01 -6.80
N GLY A 257 4.22 23.62 -5.86
CA GLY A 257 4.60 23.67 -4.46
C GLY A 257 4.82 22.28 -3.85
N LEU A 258 4.03 21.27 -4.26
CA LEU A 258 4.20 19.89 -3.82
C LEU A 258 5.56 19.33 -4.28
N LEU A 259 5.94 19.53 -5.54
CA LEU A 259 7.25 19.11 -6.03
C LEU A 259 8.39 19.85 -5.32
N ASP A 260 8.24 21.16 -5.08
CA ASP A 260 9.25 21.99 -4.41
C ASP A 260 9.46 21.61 -2.93
N VAL A 261 8.42 21.16 -2.23
CA VAL A 261 8.59 20.63 -0.86
C VAL A 261 9.20 19.23 -0.89
N MET A 262 8.85 18.39 -1.86
CA MET A 262 9.42 17.04 -2.01
C MET A 262 10.91 17.05 -2.38
N ASP A 263 11.43 18.21 -2.85
CA ASP A 263 12.85 18.46 -3.08
C ASP A 263 13.66 18.82 -1.82
N ARG A 264 13.02 18.85 -0.65
CA ARG A 264 13.65 19.16 0.63
C ARG A 264 13.36 18.08 1.65
N GLN A 265 14.33 17.82 2.53
CA GLN A 265 14.18 16.84 3.58
C GLN A 265 13.13 17.27 4.62
N GLN A 266 12.50 16.29 5.25
CA GLN A 266 11.59 16.46 6.40
C GLN A 266 10.32 17.28 6.10
N GLN A 267 9.84 17.29 4.85
CA GLN A 267 8.65 18.06 4.44
C GLN A 267 7.33 17.27 4.50
N VAL A 268 7.19 16.35 5.46
CA VAL A 268 5.99 15.49 5.60
C VAL A 268 4.70 16.30 5.79
N GLN A 269 4.69 17.24 6.73
CA GLN A 269 3.49 18.06 7.00
C GLN A 269 3.21 19.10 5.89
N PRO A 270 4.19 19.86 5.39
CA PRO A 270 3.98 20.76 4.25
C PRO A 270 3.42 20.06 3.01
N ALA A 271 3.94 18.88 2.65
CA ALA A 271 3.45 18.10 1.51
C ALA A 271 1.98 17.67 1.72
N ALA A 272 1.66 17.13 2.90
CA ALA A 272 0.30 16.71 3.24
C ALA A 272 -0.71 17.87 3.18
N ARG A 273 -0.33 19.07 3.64
CA ARG A 273 -1.18 20.27 3.60
C ARG A 273 -1.46 20.74 2.18
N LEU A 274 -0.48 20.66 1.27
CA LEU A 274 -0.67 21.03 -0.14
C LEU A 274 -1.68 20.11 -0.83
N VAL A 275 -1.60 18.80 -0.59
CA VAL A 275 -2.57 17.82 -1.13
C VAL A 275 -3.95 18.02 -0.51
N ALA A 276 -4.04 18.21 0.80
CA ALA A 276 -5.32 18.49 1.46
C ALA A 276 -5.95 19.80 0.94
N ARG A 277 -5.17 20.87 0.78
CA ARG A 277 -5.63 22.13 0.20
C ARG A 277 -6.13 21.93 -1.24
N TYR A 278 -5.41 21.17 -2.05
CA TYR A 278 -5.78 20.85 -3.43
C TYR A 278 -7.15 20.17 -3.49
N LEU A 279 -7.35 19.14 -2.67
CA LEU A 279 -8.61 18.39 -2.61
C LEU A 279 -9.77 19.25 -2.04
N ASN A 280 -9.52 20.05 -1.01
CA ASN A 280 -10.52 20.94 -0.41
C ASN A 280 -10.99 22.06 -1.36
N GLN A 281 -10.22 22.40 -2.39
CA GLN A 281 -10.63 23.34 -3.44
C GLN A 281 -11.44 22.67 -4.57
N GLY A 282 -11.66 21.35 -4.50
CA GLY A 282 -12.44 20.61 -5.50
C GLY A 282 -11.71 20.40 -6.83
N HIS A 283 -10.39 20.56 -6.86
CA HIS A 283 -9.58 20.29 -8.06
C HIS A 283 -9.55 18.80 -8.39
N ASP A 284 -9.32 18.47 -9.67
CA ASP A 284 -9.33 17.08 -10.15
C ASP A 284 -8.27 16.22 -9.43
N PRO A 285 -8.66 15.19 -8.67
CA PRO A 285 -7.75 14.31 -7.97
C PRO A 285 -6.79 13.53 -8.88
N ALA A 286 -7.14 13.30 -10.16
CA ALA A 286 -6.27 12.63 -11.11
C ALA A 286 -4.94 13.39 -11.30
N ASP A 287 -5.02 14.72 -11.32
CA ASP A 287 -3.89 15.62 -11.54
C ASP A 287 -2.91 15.64 -10.35
N ILE A 288 -3.42 15.58 -9.10
CA ILE A 288 -2.55 15.49 -7.91
C ILE A 288 -1.98 14.08 -7.72
N ILE A 289 -2.74 13.03 -8.07
CA ILE A 289 -2.23 11.65 -8.11
C ILE A 289 -1.08 11.54 -9.12
N ALA A 290 -1.26 12.08 -10.33
CA ALA A 290 -0.20 12.12 -11.34
C ALA A 290 1.04 12.89 -10.84
N THR A 291 0.84 13.98 -10.09
CA THR A 291 1.93 14.75 -9.49
C THR A 291 2.68 13.94 -8.43
N LEU A 292 1.98 13.19 -7.57
CA LEU A 292 2.60 12.28 -6.61
C LEU A 292 3.38 11.15 -7.30
N GLY A 293 2.83 10.60 -8.39
CA GLY A 293 3.52 9.62 -9.23
C GLY A 293 4.78 10.19 -9.88
N HIS A 294 4.72 11.43 -10.36
CA HIS A 294 5.88 12.15 -10.88
C HIS A 294 6.94 12.37 -9.80
N ALA A 295 6.54 12.81 -8.59
CA ALA A 295 7.45 12.96 -7.46
C ALA A 295 8.17 11.64 -7.13
N LEU A 296 7.42 10.53 -7.04
CA LEU A 296 7.98 9.20 -6.82
C LEU A 296 9.02 8.79 -7.88
N LEU A 297 8.70 8.98 -9.16
CA LEU A 297 9.57 8.55 -10.27
C LEU A 297 10.89 9.34 -10.37
N ARG A 298 10.98 10.50 -9.70
CA ARG A 298 12.23 11.27 -9.60
C ARG A 298 13.21 10.67 -8.60
N GLU A 299 12.73 9.87 -7.66
CA GLU A 299 13.54 9.30 -6.58
C GLU A 299 14.25 8.01 -6.98
N ASP A 300 15.30 7.66 -6.23
CA ASP A 300 15.88 6.31 -6.23
C ASP A 300 14.94 5.36 -5.48
N ALA A 301 13.78 5.12 -6.07
CA ALA A 301 12.67 4.57 -5.32
C ALA A 301 12.88 3.12 -4.88
N SER A 302 12.55 2.85 -3.61
CA SER A 302 12.42 1.49 -3.10
C SER A 302 11.07 0.90 -3.51
N PHE A 303 10.96 -0.42 -3.51
CA PHE A 303 9.70 -1.09 -3.85
C PHE A 303 8.55 -0.69 -2.90
N HIS A 304 8.85 -0.38 -1.63
CA HIS A 304 7.87 0.12 -0.65
C HIS A 304 7.20 1.43 -1.07
N MET A 305 7.94 2.35 -1.71
CA MET A 305 7.34 3.60 -2.21
C MET A 305 6.39 3.34 -3.38
N PHE A 306 6.74 2.40 -4.26
CA PHE A 306 5.83 1.96 -5.32
C PHE A 306 4.59 1.26 -4.76
N GLN A 307 4.76 0.38 -3.76
CA GLN A 307 3.63 -0.28 -3.08
C GLN A 307 2.70 0.75 -2.43
N MET A 308 3.25 1.75 -1.73
CA MET A 308 2.44 2.80 -1.10
C MET A 308 1.62 3.58 -2.11
N TYR A 309 2.27 4.05 -3.18
CA TYR A 309 1.61 4.82 -4.22
C TYR A 309 0.51 4.01 -4.90
N GLU A 310 0.84 2.79 -5.30
CA GLU A 310 -0.07 1.93 -6.05
C GLU A 310 -1.28 1.49 -5.21
N ALA A 311 -1.06 1.00 -3.99
CA ALA A 311 -2.13 0.64 -3.06
C ALA A 311 -2.98 1.87 -2.70
N GLY A 312 -2.34 3.03 -2.52
CA GLY A 312 -3.01 4.30 -2.27
C GLY A 312 -3.94 4.73 -3.39
N VAL A 313 -3.51 4.60 -4.66
CA VAL A 313 -4.34 4.92 -5.82
C VAL A 313 -5.50 3.93 -5.98
N GLN A 314 -5.25 2.63 -5.76
CA GLN A 314 -6.32 1.62 -5.79
C GLN A 314 -7.37 1.91 -4.70
N GLN A 315 -6.94 2.14 -3.46
CA GLN A 315 -7.85 2.42 -2.35
C GLN A 315 -8.53 3.79 -2.47
N TYR A 316 -7.87 4.80 -3.00
CA TYR A 316 -8.52 6.08 -3.32
C TYR A 316 -9.74 5.89 -4.22
N ARG A 317 -9.63 5.02 -5.25
CA ARG A 317 -10.75 4.75 -6.18
C ARG A 317 -11.92 4.06 -5.50
N GLU A 318 -11.67 3.19 -4.51
CA GLU A 318 -12.73 2.57 -3.72
C GLU A 318 -13.54 3.60 -2.93
N TRP A 319 -12.91 4.72 -2.54
CA TRP A 319 -13.51 5.81 -1.77
C TRP A 319 -13.70 7.10 -2.59
N ALA A 320 -13.76 7.00 -3.93
CA ALA A 320 -13.85 8.17 -4.80
C ALA A 320 -15.14 8.96 -4.52
N GLY A 321 -15.00 10.27 -4.30
CA GLY A 321 -16.11 11.16 -3.94
C GLY A 321 -16.46 11.17 -2.45
N GLU A 322 -15.77 10.39 -1.63
CA GLU A 322 -15.92 10.37 -0.17
C GLU A 322 -14.70 11.02 0.52
N PRO A 323 -14.85 11.68 1.70
CA PRO A 323 -13.74 12.28 2.44
C PRO A 323 -12.57 11.33 2.72
N GLU A 324 -12.87 10.06 2.93
CA GLU A 324 -11.93 8.97 3.17
C GLU A 324 -10.89 8.80 2.06
N GLY A 325 -11.28 9.05 0.79
CA GLY A 325 -10.35 9.06 -0.33
C GLY A 325 -9.26 10.14 -0.14
N GLY A 326 -9.63 11.30 0.37
CA GLY A 326 -8.66 12.36 0.69
C GLY A 326 -7.67 11.96 1.78
N HIS A 327 -8.12 11.27 2.82
CA HIS A 327 -7.24 10.74 3.88
C HIS A 327 -6.23 9.71 3.35
N ILE A 328 -6.66 8.87 2.40
CA ILE A 328 -5.76 7.90 1.75
C ILE A 328 -4.68 8.64 0.95
N LEU A 329 -5.03 9.67 0.20
CA LEU A 329 -4.03 10.48 -0.52
C LEU A 329 -3.10 11.26 0.43
N ILE A 330 -3.60 11.69 1.59
CA ILE A 330 -2.77 12.25 2.66
C ILE A 330 -1.77 11.20 3.17
N ALA A 331 -2.21 9.96 3.41
CA ALA A 331 -1.32 8.87 3.80
C ALA A 331 -0.20 8.64 2.78
N VAL A 332 -0.54 8.53 1.49
CA VAL A 332 0.42 8.37 0.38
C VAL A 332 1.43 9.51 0.38
N THR A 333 0.94 10.74 0.43
CA THR A 333 1.77 11.94 0.40
C THR A 333 2.76 11.96 1.55
N ARG A 334 2.30 11.66 2.78
CA ARG A 334 3.14 11.66 3.96
C ARG A 334 4.22 10.59 3.88
N PHE A 335 3.86 9.38 3.47
CA PHE A 335 4.83 8.30 3.32
C PHE A 335 5.90 8.66 2.28
N LEU A 336 5.49 9.12 1.08
CA LEU A 336 6.45 9.53 0.05
C LEU A 336 7.34 10.68 0.52
N ALA A 337 6.78 11.69 1.19
CA ALA A 337 7.54 12.83 1.72
C ALA A 337 8.51 12.43 2.84
N ALA A 338 8.18 11.41 3.63
CA ALA A 338 9.09 10.86 4.64
C ALA A 338 10.31 10.17 4.01
N HIS A 339 10.18 9.73 2.76
CA HIS A 339 11.20 9.00 2.00
C HIS A 339 11.85 9.83 0.88
N SER A 340 11.55 11.14 0.82
CA SER A 340 12.04 12.05 -0.21
C SER A 340 12.71 13.28 0.41
N PRO A 341 13.69 13.89 -0.28
CA PRO A 341 14.34 13.39 -1.49
C PRO A 341 15.37 12.31 -1.18
N THR A 342 15.61 11.40 -2.14
CA THR A 342 16.79 10.51 -2.13
C THR A 342 17.97 11.20 -2.83
N GLN A 343 19.08 10.48 -3.02
CA GLN A 343 20.24 10.98 -3.77
C GLN A 343 19.98 11.13 -5.28
N ARG A 344 18.94 10.48 -5.82
CA ARG A 344 18.57 10.45 -7.25
C ARG A 344 19.73 10.03 -8.18
N ALA A 345 20.62 9.17 -7.68
CA ALA A 345 21.82 8.73 -8.37
C ALA A 345 21.52 7.89 -9.62
N ARG A 346 20.42 7.10 -9.61
CA ARG A 346 20.01 6.30 -10.77
C ARG A 346 19.61 7.19 -11.95
N HIS A 347 18.87 8.27 -11.68
CA HIS A 347 18.46 9.22 -12.72
C HIS A 347 19.67 9.94 -13.33
N GLN A 348 20.62 10.37 -12.48
CA GLN A 348 21.88 10.96 -12.95
C GLN A 348 22.64 9.98 -13.86
N THR A 349 22.75 8.72 -13.44
CA THR A 349 23.43 7.67 -14.21
C THR A 349 22.77 7.45 -15.58
N ALA A 350 21.44 7.32 -15.62
CA ALA A 350 20.69 7.15 -16.87
C ALA A 350 20.81 8.38 -17.80
N THR A 351 20.81 9.58 -17.24
CA THR A 351 20.98 10.82 -18.00
C THR A 351 22.37 10.89 -18.62
N ILE A 352 23.42 10.60 -17.85
CA ILE A 352 24.80 10.55 -18.35
C ILE A 352 24.90 9.48 -19.45
N ALA A 353 24.43 8.26 -19.20
CA ALA A 353 24.46 7.18 -20.20
C ALA A 353 23.76 7.58 -21.51
N ARG A 354 22.59 8.24 -21.43
CA ARG A 354 21.85 8.73 -22.60
C ARG A 354 22.59 9.84 -23.34
N ARG A 355 23.23 10.77 -22.61
CA ARG A 355 24.06 11.84 -23.19
C ARG A 355 25.25 11.26 -23.94
N LEU A 356 26.01 10.36 -23.29
CA LEU A 356 27.15 9.68 -23.91
C LEU A 356 26.74 8.85 -25.13
N HIS A 357 25.60 8.15 -25.06
CA HIS A 357 25.05 7.42 -26.22
C HIS A 357 24.73 8.33 -27.42
N ARG A 358 24.40 9.61 -27.17
CA ARG A 358 24.15 10.61 -28.21
C ARG A 358 25.42 11.33 -28.70
N GLY A 359 26.59 10.98 -28.15
CA GLY A 359 27.87 11.57 -28.54
C GLY A 359 28.28 12.81 -27.74
N ASP A 360 27.55 13.17 -26.67
CA ASP A 360 27.98 14.23 -25.76
C ASP A 360 29.31 13.85 -25.07
N SER A 361 30.16 14.84 -24.78
CA SER A 361 31.37 14.63 -23.99
C SER A 361 31.06 14.45 -22.50
N VAL A 362 31.92 13.68 -21.80
CA VAL A 362 31.86 13.50 -20.34
C VAL A 362 32.24 14.80 -19.60
N HIS A 363 33.07 15.63 -20.23
CA HIS A 363 33.55 16.91 -19.72
C HIS A 363 33.32 18.00 -20.77
N GLU A 364 32.85 19.18 -20.35
CA GLU A 364 33.11 20.38 -21.12
C GLU A 364 34.63 20.61 -21.04
N SER A 365 35.31 20.59 -22.18
CA SER A 365 36.69 21.07 -22.22
C SER A 365 36.65 22.53 -21.80
N GLU A 366 37.14 22.83 -20.59
CA GLU A 366 37.51 24.20 -20.23
C GLU A 366 38.38 24.72 -21.38
N GLY A 367 37.82 25.64 -22.17
CA GLY A 367 38.52 26.28 -23.26
C GLY A 367 39.65 27.09 -22.66
N GLY A 368 40.82 26.46 -22.54
CA GLY A 368 42.07 27.17 -22.33
C GLY A 368 42.25 28.11 -23.51
N ASP A 369 42.24 29.41 -23.21
CA ASP A 369 42.66 30.46 -24.12
C ASP A 369 43.97 30.05 -24.79
N ALA A 370 43.88 29.68 -26.07
CA ALA A 370 45.05 29.64 -26.93
C ALA A 370 45.46 31.10 -27.15
N ALA A 371 46.49 31.52 -26.42
CA ALA A 371 47.15 32.80 -26.60
C ALA A 371 47.50 33.02 -28.08
N ASP A 372 47.01 34.14 -28.60
CA ASP A 372 47.31 34.69 -29.92
C ASP A 372 48.83 34.95 -30.06
N PRO A 373 49.54 34.35 -31.03
CA PRO A 373 50.98 34.51 -31.18
C PRO A 373 51.42 35.84 -31.83
N ASP A 374 50.52 36.75 -32.23
CA ASP A 374 50.89 37.90 -33.07
C ASP A 374 50.97 39.28 -32.38
N ALA A 375 50.99 39.35 -31.05
CA ALA A 375 51.09 40.63 -30.34
C ALA A 375 52.54 41.12 -30.08
N LEU A 376 53.39 41.25 -31.10
CA LEU A 376 54.67 41.97 -31.01
C LEU A 376 55.09 42.62 -32.35
N SER A 377 54.57 43.80 -32.67
CA SER A 377 55.34 44.91 -33.25
C SER A 377 54.44 46.15 -33.42
N ASP A 378 54.64 47.18 -32.59
CA ASP A 378 55.29 48.40 -33.09
C ASP A 378 55.31 49.49 -32.00
N SER A 379 56.53 49.77 -31.56
CA SER A 379 56.93 51.01 -30.92
C SER A 379 57.94 51.66 -31.86
N ALA A 380 57.59 52.75 -32.54
CA ALA A 380 58.53 53.84 -32.83
C ALA A 380 57.84 55.09 -33.42
N ALA A 381 58.22 56.23 -32.85
CA ALA A 381 58.30 57.58 -33.43
C ALA A 381 57.03 58.45 -33.50
N LYS A 382 56.74 59.20 -32.43
CA LYS A 382 57.28 60.56 -32.15
C LYS A 382 56.71 61.12 -30.85
#